data_AF-A0A938MIK8-F1
#
_entry.id   AF-A0A938MIK8-F1
#
_cell.length_a   1.000
_cell.length_b   1.000
_cell.length_c   1.000
_cell.angle_alpha   90.00
_cell.angle_beta   90.00
_cell.angle_gamma   90.00
#
_symmetry.space_group_name_H-M   'P 1'
#
loop_
_entity.id
_entity.type
_entity.pdbx_description
1 polymer ?
#
loop_
_entity_poly.entity_id
_entity_poly.type
_entity_poly.pdbx_seq_one_letter_code
_entity_poly.pdbx_strand_id
1 'polypeptide(L)'
;TPKSSKFQGERCGGVYVMLNDREAFQPVAAAARIIGVLWRLHGPTFDLDATGRMFGTPEAPKLIRRDPSASEAIRQWEEESRRFSRQRRSCLLYP
;
A
#
# COMPACT_ATOMS: atom_id res chain seq x y z
N THR A 1 -9.60 -20.29 8.11
CA THR A 1 -9.67 -19.44 9.32
C THR A 1 -8.25 -19.19 9.79
N PRO A 2 -7.88 -17.96 10.20
CA PRO A 2 -6.58 -17.67 10.78
C PRO A 2 -6.30 -18.54 12.01
N LYS A 3 -5.06 -19.03 12.14
CA LYS A 3 -4.65 -19.88 13.27
C LYS A 3 -4.15 -19.09 14.47
N SER A 4 -3.82 -17.81 14.31
CA SER A 4 -3.34 -16.93 15.38
C SER A 4 -3.59 -15.44 15.03
N SER A 5 -3.41 -14.55 16.00
CA SER A 5 -3.50 -13.08 15.86
C SER A 5 -4.93 -12.57 15.55
N LYS A 6 -5.04 -11.44 14.83
CA LYS A 6 -6.32 -10.83 14.47
C LYS A 6 -7.22 -11.85 13.75
N PHE A 7 -8.48 -11.91 14.20
CA PHE A 7 -9.50 -12.80 13.65
C PHE A 7 -9.18 -14.31 13.80
N GLN A 8 -8.40 -14.70 14.82
CA GLN A 8 -8.12 -16.11 15.10
C GLN A 8 -9.41 -16.91 15.29
N GLY A 9 -9.52 -18.03 14.57
CA GLY A 9 -10.71 -18.89 14.62
C GLY A 9 -11.90 -18.39 13.78
N GLU A 10 -11.85 -17.15 13.28
CA GLU A 10 -12.94 -16.57 12.50
C GLU A 10 -12.86 -16.94 11.01
N ARG A 11 -14.03 -17.05 10.36
CA ARG A 11 -14.13 -17.26 8.92
C ARG A 11 -13.88 -15.94 8.19
N CYS A 12 -12.65 -15.74 7.74
CA CYS A 12 -12.28 -14.61 6.90
C CYS A 12 -12.48 -14.91 5.40
N GLY A 13 -13.01 -13.94 4.66
CA GLY A 13 -12.93 -13.89 3.21
C GLY A 13 -11.71 -13.08 2.74
N GLY A 14 -11.33 -13.21 1.47
CA GLY A 14 -10.20 -12.47 0.92
C GLY A 14 -9.86 -12.88 -0.50
N VAL A 15 -8.72 -12.39 -0.98
CA VAL A 15 -8.16 -12.73 -2.29
C VAL A 15 -6.78 -13.35 -2.12
N TYR A 16 -6.43 -14.26 -3.01
CA TYR A 16 -5.07 -14.77 -3.16
C TYR A 16 -4.38 -14.03 -4.29
N VAL A 17 -3.25 -13.37 -4.00
CA VAL A 17 -2.47 -12.64 -5.01
C VAL A 17 -1.28 -13.50 -5.41
N MET A 18 -1.29 -14.00 -6.64
CA MET A 18 -0.18 -14.74 -7.23
C MET A 18 0.71 -13.79 -8.03
N LEU A 19 2.01 -13.79 -7.74
CA LEU A 19 2.99 -12.99 -8.49
C LEU A 19 3.59 -13.83 -9.61
N ASN A 20 3.28 -13.46 -10.86
CA ASN A 20 3.74 -14.18 -12.04
C ASN A 20 5.01 -13.56 -12.66
N ASP A 21 5.19 -12.24 -12.50
CA ASP A 21 6.36 -11.50 -12.94
C ASP A 21 6.76 -10.55 -11.82
N ARG A 22 7.96 -10.75 -11.27
CA ARG A 22 8.48 -9.94 -10.16
C ARG A 22 9.00 -8.59 -10.63
N GLU A 23 9.57 -8.52 -11.82
CA GLU A 23 10.22 -7.31 -12.34
C GLU A 23 9.18 -6.28 -12.80
N ALA A 24 8.03 -6.76 -13.31
CA ALA A 24 6.91 -5.90 -13.66
C ALA A 24 6.05 -5.50 -12.44
N PHE A 25 6.17 -6.19 -11.30
CA PHE A 25 5.29 -5.96 -10.15
C PHE A 25 5.67 -4.69 -9.39
N GLN A 26 4.67 -3.82 -9.20
CA GLN A 26 4.80 -2.58 -8.41
C GLN A 26 4.14 -2.76 -7.03
N PRO A 27 4.85 -3.26 -6.00
CA PRO A 27 4.25 -3.69 -4.73
C PRO A 27 3.52 -2.57 -3.98
N VAL A 28 4.13 -1.40 -3.88
CA VAL A 28 3.55 -0.25 -3.15
C VAL A 28 2.28 0.24 -3.83
N ALA A 29 2.30 0.33 -5.16
CA ALA A 29 1.16 0.76 -5.95
C ALA A 29 0.02 -0.28 -5.92
N ALA A 30 0.35 -1.57 -5.92
CA ALA A 30 -0.63 -2.64 -5.74
C ALA A 30 -1.29 -2.59 -4.35
N ALA A 31 -0.51 -2.44 -3.28
CA ALA A 31 -1.02 -2.34 -1.91
C ALA A 31 -1.95 -1.13 -1.74
N ALA A 32 -1.58 0.04 -2.25
CA ALA A 32 -2.41 1.25 -2.17
C ALA A 32 -3.73 1.09 -2.93
N ARG A 33 -3.71 0.43 -4.09
CA ARG A 33 -4.93 0.10 -4.84
C ARG A 33 -5.81 -0.90 -4.12
N ILE A 34 -5.25 -1.93 -3.47
CA ILE A 34 -6.02 -2.87 -2.65
C ILE A 34 -6.71 -2.12 -1.50
N ILE A 35 -5.99 -1.24 -0.81
CA ILE A 35 -6.55 -0.41 0.26
C ILE A 35 -7.67 0.49 -0.27
N GLY A 36 -7.49 1.11 -1.45
CA GLY A 36 -8.53 1.90 -2.10
C GLY A 36 -9.77 1.08 -2.49
N VAL A 37 -9.59 -0.15 -2.98
CA VAL A 37 -10.69 -1.09 -3.25
C VAL A 37 -11.42 -1.46 -1.95
N LEU A 38 -10.70 -1.77 -0.87
CA LEU A 38 -11.31 -2.07 0.44
C LEU A 38 -12.09 -0.87 0.99
N TRP A 39 -11.53 0.34 0.88
CA TRP A 39 -12.24 1.56 1.26
C TRP A 39 -13.50 1.78 0.43
N ARG A 40 -13.46 1.52 -0.89
CA ARG A 40 -14.64 1.61 -1.76
C ARG A 40 -15.72 0.59 -1.39
N LEU A 41 -15.33 -0.62 -1.00
CA LEU A 41 -16.26 -1.73 -0.69
C LEU A 41 -16.86 -1.64 0.73
N HIS A 42 -16.07 -1.17 1.70
CA HIS A 42 -16.40 -1.25 3.13
C HIS A 42 -16.50 0.11 3.81
N GLY A 43 -16.04 1.18 3.17
CA GLY A 43 -16.15 2.56 3.65
C GLY A 43 -15.64 2.70 5.09
N PRO A 44 -16.35 3.43 5.96
CA PRO A 44 -15.95 3.67 7.35
C PRO A 44 -15.75 2.42 8.22
N THR A 45 -16.24 1.24 7.81
CA THR A 45 -15.98 -0.01 8.55
C THR A 45 -14.56 -0.53 8.33
N PHE A 46 -13.89 -0.08 7.27
CA PHE A 46 -12.48 -0.31 7.04
C PHE A 46 -11.66 0.81 7.69
N ASP A 47 -10.87 0.44 8.70
CA ASP A 47 -9.97 1.36 9.42
C ASP A 47 -8.79 1.77 8.53
N LEU A 48 -9.05 2.75 7.66
CA LEU A 48 -8.05 3.33 6.78
C LEU A 48 -6.98 4.12 7.57
N ASP A 49 -7.32 4.68 8.73
CA ASP A 49 -6.39 5.51 9.50
C ASP A 49 -5.29 4.68 10.18
N ALA A 50 -5.56 3.42 10.53
CA ALA A 50 -4.54 2.47 10.96
C ALA A 50 -3.40 2.27 9.94
N THR A 51 -3.60 2.65 8.67
CA THR A 51 -2.59 2.53 7.62
C THR A 51 -1.56 3.65 7.61
N GLY A 52 -1.80 4.79 8.26
CA GLY A 52 -0.91 5.96 8.19
C GLY A 52 0.51 5.67 8.67
N ARG A 53 0.67 4.86 9.73
CA ARG A 53 2.00 4.42 10.20
C ARG A 53 2.74 3.55 9.20
N MET A 54 2.03 2.76 8.39
CA MET A 54 2.64 1.89 7.38
C MET A 54 3.14 2.70 6.18
N PHE A 55 2.43 3.78 5.82
CA PHE A 55 2.85 4.66 4.73
C PHE A 55 3.99 5.63 5.12
N GLY A 56 4.25 5.81 6.41
CA GLY A 56 5.26 6.77 6.89
C GLY A 56 4.82 8.24 6.75
N THR A 57 3.54 8.47 6.43
CA THR A 57 2.94 9.80 6.26
C THR A 57 1.45 9.75 6.60
N PRO A 58 0.92 10.73 7.36
CA PRO A 58 -0.51 10.86 7.61
C PRO A 58 -1.30 11.39 6.40
N GLU A 59 -0.64 11.82 5.33
CA GLU A 59 -1.28 12.33 4.11
C GLU A 59 -1.84 11.22 3.23
N ALA A 60 -1.15 10.07 3.16
CA ALA A 60 -1.54 8.98 2.26
C ALA A 60 -2.96 8.45 2.51
N PRO A 61 -3.40 8.16 3.76
CA PRO A 61 -4.78 7.79 4.04
C PRO A 61 -5.80 8.84 3.57
N LYS A 62 -5.47 10.14 3.69
CA LYS A 62 -6.35 11.24 3.25
C LYS A 62 -6.52 11.26 1.74
N LEU A 63 -5.42 11.05 1.00
CA LEU A 63 -5.44 10.98 -0.46
C LEU A 63 -6.27 9.78 -0.95
N ILE A 64 -6.05 8.60 -0.37
CA ILE A 64 -6.78 7.38 -0.72
C ILE A 64 -8.28 7.50 -0.38
N ARG A 65 -8.61 8.18 0.72
CA ARG A 65 -10.00 8.45 1.11
C ARG A 65 -10.73 9.28 0.05
N ARG A 66 -10.06 10.28 -0.53
CA ARG A 66 -10.60 11.16 -1.59
C ARG A 66 -10.61 10.47 -2.96
N ASP A 67 -9.55 9.74 -3.27
CA ASP A 67 -9.36 9.02 -4.53
C ASP A 67 -9.04 7.54 -4.26
N PRO A 68 -10.05 6.65 -4.28
CA PRO A 68 -9.86 5.22 -4.09
C PRO A 68 -9.01 4.53 -5.17
N SER A 69 -8.66 5.21 -6.27
CA SER A 69 -7.67 4.67 -7.22
C SER A 69 -6.23 4.78 -6.69
N ALA A 70 -6.03 5.57 -5.63
CA ALA A 70 -4.74 5.91 -5.03
C ALA A 70 -3.74 6.57 -6.00
N SER A 71 -4.21 7.05 -7.16
CA SER A 71 -3.33 7.49 -8.26
C SER A 71 -2.46 8.68 -7.84
N GLU A 72 -3.02 9.60 -7.08
CA GLU A 72 -2.28 10.77 -6.60
C GLU A 72 -1.20 10.42 -5.57
N ALA A 73 -1.52 9.54 -4.62
CA ALA A 73 -0.54 9.05 -3.64
C ALA A 73 0.61 8.30 -4.34
N ILE A 74 0.28 7.45 -5.30
CA ILE A 74 1.26 6.69 -6.10
C ILE A 74 2.18 7.64 -6.87
N ARG A 75 1.63 8.65 -7.55
CA ARG A 75 2.42 9.64 -8.29
C ARG A 75 3.40 10.38 -7.38
N GLN A 76 2.94 10.82 -6.20
CA GLN A 76 3.81 11.50 -5.22
C GLN A 76 4.95 10.59 -4.76
N TRP A 77 4.67 9.32 -4.46
CA TRP A 77 5.71 8.37 -4.06
C TRP A 77 6.69 8.05 -5.18
N GLU A 78 6.25 7.98 -6.44
CA GLU A 78 7.16 7.81 -7.58
C GLU A 78 8.13 8.98 -7.73
N GLU A 79 7.65 10.21 -7.54
CA GLU A 79 8.47 11.43 -7.57
C GLU A 79 9.53 11.42 -6.47
N GLU A 80 9.12 11.15 -5.23
CA GLU A 80 10.04 11.05 -4.07
C GLU A 80 10.99 9.86 -4.19
N SER A 81 10.55 8.72 -4.73
CA SER A 81 11.41 7.55 -4.96
C SER A 81 12.50 7.85 -5.99
N ARG A 82 12.17 8.60 -7.06
CA ARG A 82 13.17 9.07 -8.04
C ARG A 82 14.15 10.04 -7.41
N ARG A 83 13.69 10.94 -6.55
CA ARG A 83 14.55 11.87 -5.79
C ARG A 83 15.50 11.11 -4.86
N PHE A 84 14.97 10.22 -4.04
CA PHE A 84 15.75 9.38 -3.13
C PHE A 84 16.76 8.52 -3.89
N SER A 85 16.36 7.95 -5.03
CA SER A 85 17.26 7.17 -5.89
C SER A 85 18.44 7.97 -6.42
N ARG A 86 18.30 9.28 -6.66
CA ARG A 86 19.42 10.16 -7.02
C ARG A 86 20.29 10.47 -5.81
N GLN A 87 19.68 10.79 -4.67
CA GLN A 87 20.39 11.14 -3.44
C GLN A 87 21.22 9.97 -2.89
N ARG A 88 20.70 8.75 -2.92
CA ARG A 88 21.39 7.58 -2.36
C ARG A 88 22.62 7.14 -3.16
N ARG A 89 22.84 7.66 -4.37
CA ARG A 89 23.92 7.22 -5.29
C ARG A 89 25.30 7.28 -4.65
N SER A 90 25.61 8.33 -3.89
CA SER A 90 26.90 8.50 -3.23
C SER A 90 27.15 7.51 -2.09
N CYS A 91 26.11 6.81 -1.63
CA CYS A 91 26.15 5.93 -0.46
C CYS A 91 26.01 4.44 -0.86
N LEU A 92 26.01 4.12 -2.16
CA LEU A 92 25.88 2.74 -2.63
C LEU A 92 27.22 2.01 -2.54
N LEU A 93 27.23 0.86 -1.87
CA LEU A 93 28.40 -0.02 -1.77
C LEU A 93 28.44 -1.09 -2.87
N TYR A 94 27.33 -1.26 -3.57
CA TYR A 94 27.15 -2.25 -4.63
C TYR A 94 26.59 -1.57 -5.88
N PRO A 95 27.00 -2.02 -7.08
CA PRO A 95 26.42 -1.58 -8.34
C PRO A 95 24.89 -1.67 -8.38
#